data_AF-A0A7C3J478-F1
#
_entry.id   AF-A0A7C3J478-F1
#
_cell.length_a   1.000
_cell.length_b   1.000
_cell.length_c   1.000
_cell.angle_alpha   90.00
_cell.angle_beta   90.00
_cell.angle_gamma   90.00
#
_symmetry.space_group_name_H-M   'P 1'
#
loop_
_entity.id
_entity.type
_entity.pdbx_description
1 polymer ?
#
loop_
_entity_poly.entity_id
_entity_poly.type
_entity_poly.pdbx_seq_one_letter_code
_entity_poly.pdbx_strand_id
1 'polypeptide(L)'
;MDLNIIVGGPQGGGIETAGLLAIRACANQGLEVFAAREYHSNIKGKHSYSHIRTSDKEIGSIRYPVDALGVLDAESLATHFKELKKGGLLVHDTALASKSLLKIPSMEKEKVHRLRKDLEENKVGESVAQLDDWLSKKGIRVLSLPFSKLLVEADVATPLIDKTMNTAVIGALLHSMGIKQNALEGAVSHLFSNKKEVLEANLRAIQRVCALTRPLDGYIEGKADRANRYLVAGNDAVAIGKLLGGLRFQTYYPITPAADESFVLEQATEIYCPNGKLLGPPLVIQAEDEIAAVTMAIGGALTGARTATSTSGPGFSLMIEALGWAGNCEVPLVITMYQRGGPSTGLPTRNSQSDLMFAIHGGHGEFARIVLASGDHSEAAYDAIKCMNYAEEFQVPVIHLLDKGIANCLTTIKEIPMVTINQGTRYTRPESEYKRFKFTSSGISPRAFLGEALMWYTGDEHDEWGHISEDSINRIQMYRKRIEKSRLILSRVPEEDKAVLFGSENYDDLIITWGICKGAVVDALDSINEGDRKVAVLQVRMMEPFPSEIVRKFTGRASRLISVEGNYMGMLAELVEGKCKVDIPNRILKFTGRLISEDEVVHAYKRLKDEPRIILDGGE
;
A
#
# COMPACT_ATOMS: atom_id res chain seq x y z
N MET A 1 -0.06 14.98 19.11
CA MET A 1 -1.12 15.62 18.30
C MET A 1 -1.48 14.67 17.17
N ASP A 2 -2.75 14.59 16.81
CA ASP A 2 -3.26 13.65 15.80
C ASP A 2 -4.47 14.29 15.13
N LEU A 3 -4.38 14.60 13.83
CA LEU A 3 -5.47 15.19 13.03
C LEU A 3 -5.83 14.27 11.87
N ASN A 4 -7.13 14.12 11.67
CA ASN A 4 -7.75 13.30 10.65
C ASN A 4 -8.62 14.22 9.78
N ILE A 5 -8.34 14.23 8.48
CA ILE A 5 -8.91 15.17 7.53
C ILE A 5 -9.43 14.39 6.33
N ILE A 6 -10.65 14.69 5.90
CA ILE A 6 -11.16 14.21 4.61
C ILE A 6 -11.30 15.39 3.64
N VAL A 7 -10.81 15.17 2.43
CA VAL A 7 -10.98 16.06 1.30
C VAL A 7 -11.71 15.30 0.20
N GLY A 8 -12.91 15.73 -0.18
CA GLY A 8 -13.80 15.01 -1.11
C GLY A 8 -14.24 15.85 -2.31
N GLY A 9 -14.42 15.19 -3.46
CA GLY A 9 -14.97 15.80 -4.67
C GLY A 9 -15.03 14.86 -5.87
N PRO A 10 -15.50 15.36 -7.02
CA PRO A 10 -15.73 14.52 -8.19
C PRO A 10 -14.42 14.19 -8.93
N GLN A 11 -14.29 12.94 -9.39
CA GLN A 11 -13.18 12.50 -10.23
C GLN A 11 -13.08 13.35 -11.50
N GLY A 12 -11.87 13.81 -11.82
CA GLY A 12 -11.63 14.76 -12.91
C GLY A 12 -11.89 16.23 -12.56
N GLY A 13 -12.42 16.53 -11.37
CA GLY A 13 -12.64 17.89 -10.87
C GLY A 13 -11.44 18.50 -10.14
N GLY A 14 -10.25 17.90 -10.22
CA GLY A 14 -9.03 18.38 -9.55
C GLY A 14 -8.91 18.01 -8.06
N ILE A 15 -9.74 17.08 -7.58
CA ILE A 15 -9.73 16.58 -6.20
C ILE A 15 -8.43 15.87 -5.81
N GLU A 16 -7.80 15.14 -6.75
CA GLU A 16 -6.50 14.52 -6.48
C GLU A 16 -5.41 15.56 -6.22
N THR A 17 -5.36 16.61 -7.05
CA THR A 17 -4.43 17.74 -6.83
C THR A 17 -4.71 18.44 -5.50
N ALA A 18 -5.98 18.58 -5.13
CA ALA A 18 -6.39 19.16 -3.85
C ALA A 18 -5.96 18.29 -2.66
N GLY A 19 -6.10 16.97 -2.77
CA GLY A 19 -5.62 16.00 -1.78
C GLY A 19 -4.10 16.05 -1.65
N LEU A 20 -3.36 16.05 -2.76
CA LEU A 20 -1.90 16.18 -2.77
C LEU A 20 -1.43 17.51 -2.16
N LEU A 21 -2.16 18.61 -2.41
CA LEU A 21 -1.90 19.89 -1.76
C LEU A 21 -2.02 19.75 -0.25
N ALA A 22 -3.06 19.07 0.22
CA ALA A 22 -3.28 18.91 1.65
C ALA A 22 -2.20 18.04 2.32
N ILE A 23 -1.91 16.88 1.73
CA ILE A 23 -0.87 15.94 2.16
C ILE A 23 0.49 16.65 2.25
N ARG A 24 0.85 17.36 1.17
CA ARG A 24 2.15 18.02 1.06
C ARG A 24 2.26 19.24 1.97
N ALA A 25 1.17 19.97 2.21
CA ALA A 25 1.16 21.07 3.17
C ALA A 25 1.39 20.56 4.61
N CYS A 26 0.80 19.41 4.98
CA CYS A 26 1.04 18.78 6.28
C CYS A 26 2.51 18.32 6.42
N ALA A 27 3.04 17.65 5.39
CA ALA A 27 4.46 17.26 5.37
C ALA A 27 5.40 18.48 5.42
N ASN A 28 5.09 19.53 4.66
CA ASN A 28 5.79 20.81 4.67
C ASN A 28 5.64 21.58 5.98
N GLN A 29 4.69 21.24 6.86
CA GLN A 29 4.62 21.77 8.23
C GLN A 29 5.62 21.06 9.16
N GLY A 30 6.14 19.91 8.75
CA GLY A 30 7.01 19.05 9.56
C GLY A 30 6.27 17.92 10.27
N LEU A 31 5.04 17.60 9.86
CA LEU A 31 4.25 16.52 10.42
C LEU A 31 4.52 15.19 9.69
N GLU A 32 4.28 14.08 10.36
CA GLU A 32 4.12 12.77 9.72
C GLU A 32 2.75 12.72 9.01
N VAL A 33 2.66 11.99 7.91
CA VAL A 33 1.43 11.88 7.11
C VAL A 33 1.18 10.43 6.71
N PHE A 34 -0.06 10.00 6.86
CA PHE A 34 -0.59 8.80 6.22
C PHE A 34 -1.87 9.17 5.49
N ALA A 35 -1.91 8.98 4.17
CA ALA A 35 -3.03 9.43 3.35
C ALA A 35 -3.55 8.33 2.43
N ALA A 36 -4.79 7.90 2.67
CA ALA A 36 -5.50 6.96 1.84
C ALA A 36 -6.30 7.66 0.74
N ARG A 37 -6.04 7.30 -0.52
CA ARG A 37 -6.78 7.79 -1.69
C ARG A 37 -7.83 6.77 -2.10
N GLU A 38 -9.07 7.25 -2.22
CA GLU A 38 -10.22 6.41 -2.54
C GLU A 38 -10.98 6.93 -3.75
N TYR A 39 -11.10 6.08 -4.76
CA TYR A 39 -11.69 6.42 -6.05
C TYR A 39 -12.40 5.21 -6.68
N HIS A 40 -13.34 5.47 -7.58
CA HIS A 40 -14.06 4.41 -8.29
C HIS A 40 -13.29 3.98 -9.54
N SER A 41 -13.61 2.80 -10.08
CA SER A 41 -13.15 2.35 -11.39
C SER A 41 -13.83 3.16 -12.50
N ASN A 42 -13.55 4.45 -12.54
CA ASN A 42 -14.17 5.45 -13.39
C ASN A 42 -13.17 6.59 -13.63
N ILE A 43 -13.20 7.19 -14.82
CA ILE A 43 -12.25 8.25 -15.19
C ILE A 43 -12.73 9.64 -14.75
N LYS A 44 -14.04 9.93 -14.85
CA LYS A 44 -14.62 11.23 -14.48
C LYS A 44 -16.06 11.12 -13.95
N GLY A 45 -16.35 11.91 -12.93
CA GLY A 45 -17.70 12.19 -12.45
C GLY A 45 -18.13 11.42 -11.21
N LYS A 46 -17.56 10.24 -10.93
CA LYS A 46 -17.79 9.53 -9.66
C LYS A 46 -17.11 10.23 -8.49
N HIS A 47 -17.60 10.01 -7.27
CA HIS A 47 -16.99 10.53 -6.04
C HIS A 47 -15.60 9.94 -5.79
N SER A 48 -14.69 10.78 -5.28
CA SER A 48 -13.38 10.38 -4.77
C SER A 48 -12.99 11.26 -3.59
N TYR A 49 -12.15 10.71 -2.71
CA TYR A 49 -11.68 11.44 -1.54
C TYR A 49 -10.27 11.02 -1.14
N SER A 50 -9.62 11.90 -0.38
CA SER A 50 -8.38 11.61 0.35
C SER A 50 -8.68 11.67 1.85
N HIS A 51 -8.45 10.56 2.55
CA HIS A 51 -8.47 10.50 4.01
C HIS A 51 -7.03 10.62 4.50
N ILE A 52 -6.72 11.74 5.15
CA ILE A 52 -5.38 12.16 5.54
C ILE A 52 -5.32 12.17 7.07
N ARG A 53 -4.47 11.33 7.65
CA ARG A 53 -4.06 11.43 9.04
C ARG A 53 -2.69 12.10 9.11
N THR A 54 -2.51 13.03 10.03
CA THR A 54 -1.24 13.71 10.25
C THR A 54 -0.95 13.90 11.73
N SER A 55 0.31 13.72 12.12
CA SER A 55 0.72 13.67 13.53
C SER A 55 2.12 14.22 13.74
N ASP A 56 2.45 14.59 14.98
CA ASP A 56 3.83 14.85 15.42
C ASP A 56 4.57 13.56 15.85
N LYS A 57 3.91 12.40 15.73
CA LYS A 57 4.45 11.06 15.95
C LYS A 57 4.33 10.23 14.67
N GLU A 58 5.08 9.14 14.60
CA GLU A 58 4.90 8.12 13.56
C GLU A 58 3.48 7.54 13.62
N ILE A 59 2.88 7.35 12.46
CA ILE A 59 1.51 6.84 12.27
C ILE A 59 1.49 5.89 11.07
N GLY A 60 0.71 4.81 11.17
CA GLY A 60 0.64 3.76 10.15
C GLY A 60 -0.74 3.56 9.52
N SER A 61 -1.79 4.23 10.00
CA SER A 61 -3.15 4.03 9.49
C SER A 61 -4.02 5.29 9.45
N ILE A 62 -5.22 5.15 8.88
CA ILE A 62 -6.32 6.11 9.02
C ILE A 62 -7.06 5.91 10.36
N ARG A 63 -7.84 6.92 10.76
CA ARG A 63 -8.66 6.88 11.98
C ARG A 63 -9.94 7.70 11.83
N TYR A 64 -11.02 7.18 12.40
CA TYR A 64 -12.30 7.88 12.58
C TYR A 64 -12.59 8.15 14.07
N PRO A 65 -13.50 9.10 14.37
CA PRO A 65 -14.06 10.12 13.47
C PRO A 65 -13.01 11.18 13.05
N VAL A 66 -13.27 11.91 11.98
CA VAL A 66 -12.37 12.92 11.42
C VAL A 66 -12.54 14.30 12.07
N ASP A 67 -11.42 15.01 12.22
CA ASP A 67 -11.35 16.36 12.77
C ASP A 67 -11.88 17.43 11.82
N ALA A 68 -11.67 17.22 10.52
CA ALA A 68 -12.05 18.20 9.51
C ALA A 68 -12.50 17.55 8.19
N LEU A 69 -13.46 18.18 7.53
CA LEU A 69 -14.02 17.76 6.26
C LEU A 69 -14.04 18.96 5.29
N GLY A 70 -13.27 18.88 4.21
CA GLY A 70 -13.31 19.83 3.09
C GLY A 70 -14.00 19.20 1.89
N VAL A 71 -15.08 19.81 1.42
CA VAL A 71 -15.89 19.23 0.34
C VAL A 71 -16.07 20.20 -0.82
N LEU A 72 -15.91 19.66 -2.03
CA LEU A 72 -16.03 20.41 -3.28
C LEU A 72 -17.41 20.27 -3.93
N ASP A 73 -18.22 19.32 -3.47
CA ASP A 73 -19.56 19.07 -3.96
C ASP A 73 -20.51 18.55 -2.87
N ALA A 74 -21.80 18.47 -3.20
CA ALA A 74 -22.83 17.96 -2.29
C ALA A 74 -22.70 16.45 -2.04
N GLU A 75 -22.14 15.68 -2.98
CA GLU A 75 -21.94 14.23 -2.83
C GLU A 75 -20.93 13.90 -1.74
N SER A 76 -19.85 14.66 -1.67
CA SER A 76 -18.82 14.50 -0.65
C SER A 76 -19.38 14.78 0.74
N LEU A 77 -20.19 15.84 0.89
CA LEU A 77 -20.85 16.14 2.16
C LEU A 77 -21.81 15.03 2.55
N ALA A 78 -22.69 14.65 1.62
CA ALA A 78 -23.68 13.58 1.81
C ALA A 78 -23.03 12.24 2.18
N THR A 79 -21.82 12.00 1.68
CA THR A 79 -21.05 10.79 1.97
C THR A 79 -20.40 10.83 3.36
N HIS A 80 -19.77 11.94 3.73
CA HIS A 80 -18.82 11.96 4.85
C HIS A 80 -19.31 12.70 6.11
N PHE A 81 -20.50 13.32 6.11
CA PHE A 81 -20.94 14.13 7.26
C PHE A 81 -21.01 13.37 8.60
N LYS A 82 -21.29 12.07 8.57
CA LYS A 82 -21.34 11.19 9.75
C LYS A 82 -19.97 10.88 10.33
N GLU A 83 -18.92 11.07 9.55
CA GLU A 83 -17.55 10.77 9.97
C GLU A 83 -16.95 11.93 10.76
N LEU A 84 -17.58 13.12 10.77
CA LEU A 84 -17.10 14.28 11.51
C LEU A 84 -17.23 14.09 13.03
N LYS A 85 -16.13 14.34 13.74
CA LYS A 85 -16.14 14.35 15.20
C LYS A 85 -16.91 15.55 15.74
N LYS A 86 -17.49 15.43 16.94
CA LYS A 86 -18.09 16.58 17.65
C LYS A 86 -17.03 17.68 17.86
N GLY A 87 -17.37 18.92 17.52
CA GLY A 87 -16.43 20.05 17.55
C GLY A 87 -15.54 20.17 16.31
N GLY A 88 -15.64 19.22 15.36
CA GLY A 88 -14.88 19.23 14.11
C GLY A 88 -15.28 20.36 13.16
N LEU A 89 -14.54 20.50 12.07
CA LEU A 89 -14.66 21.58 11.09
C LEU A 89 -15.18 21.06 9.75
N LEU A 90 -16.23 21.67 9.21
CA LEU A 90 -16.69 21.48 7.85
C LEU A 90 -16.40 22.75 7.03
N VAL A 91 -15.76 22.60 5.87
CA VAL A 91 -15.50 23.71 4.92
C VAL A 91 -16.04 23.38 3.54
N HIS A 92 -16.84 24.30 2.98
CA HIS A 92 -17.36 24.19 1.61
C HIS A 92 -17.79 25.54 1.03
N ASP A 93 -18.10 25.57 -0.26
CA ASP A 93 -18.60 26.78 -0.93
C ASP A 93 -20.10 27.02 -0.64
N THR A 94 -20.48 28.29 -0.48
CA THR A 94 -21.88 28.73 -0.30
C THR A 94 -22.82 28.33 -1.45
N ALA A 95 -22.30 28.15 -2.67
CA ALA A 95 -23.05 27.70 -3.84
C ALA A 95 -23.64 26.29 -3.67
N LEU A 96 -23.14 25.51 -2.70
CA LEU A 96 -23.69 24.19 -2.39
C LEU A 96 -25.00 24.26 -1.59
N ALA A 97 -25.30 25.37 -0.91
CA ALA A 97 -26.41 25.47 0.05
C ALA A 97 -27.77 25.02 -0.49
N SER A 98 -28.06 25.30 -1.77
CA SER A 98 -29.32 24.94 -2.44
C SER A 98 -29.34 23.55 -3.09
N LYS A 99 -28.20 22.85 -3.11
CA LYS A 99 -28.09 21.52 -3.71
C LYS A 99 -28.80 20.48 -2.85
N SER A 100 -29.41 19.50 -3.51
CA SER A 100 -30.05 18.36 -2.86
C SER A 100 -29.03 17.26 -2.57
N LEU A 101 -29.14 16.65 -1.40
CA LEU A 101 -28.35 15.50 -0.95
C LEU A 101 -28.83 14.18 -1.57
N LEU A 102 -30.09 14.12 -2.04
CA LEU A 102 -30.71 12.90 -2.60
C LEU A 102 -30.80 12.89 -4.13
N LYS A 103 -30.65 14.05 -4.78
CA LYS A 103 -30.70 14.19 -6.26
C LYS A 103 -29.30 14.34 -6.85
N ILE A 104 -28.42 13.37 -6.55
CA ILE A 104 -27.02 13.37 -6.97
C ILE A 104 -26.83 12.26 -8.02
N PRO A 105 -26.66 12.60 -9.31
CA PRO A 105 -26.62 11.59 -10.39
C PRO A 105 -25.48 10.59 -10.31
N SER A 106 -24.35 10.99 -9.73
CA SER A 106 -23.13 10.18 -9.58
C SER A 106 -23.18 9.19 -8.43
N MET A 107 -24.05 9.43 -7.44
CA MET A 107 -24.19 8.58 -6.26
C MET A 107 -24.96 7.29 -6.59
N GLU A 108 -24.53 6.18 -6.00
CA GLU A 108 -25.19 4.87 -6.18
C GLU A 108 -26.56 4.83 -5.50
N LYS A 109 -27.51 4.10 -6.09
CA LYS A 109 -28.91 4.08 -5.64
C LYS A 109 -29.04 3.54 -4.22
N GLU A 110 -28.25 2.53 -3.90
CA GLU A 110 -28.16 1.88 -2.59
C GLU A 110 -27.68 2.89 -1.55
N LYS A 111 -26.68 3.71 -1.89
CA LYS A 111 -26.17 4.78 -1.02
C LYS A 111 -27.20 5.89 -0.83
N VAL A 112 -27.89 6.31 -1.88
CA VAL A 112 -29.01 7.28 -1.78
C VAL A 112 -30.12 6.74 -0.89
N HIS A 113 -30.42 5.43 -0.95
CA HIS A 113 -31.42 4.81 -0.09
C HIS A 113 -30.99 4.82 1.40
N ARG A 114 -29.74 4.45 1.70
CA ARG A 114 -29.19 4.53 3.06
C ARG A 114 -29.17 5.97 3.58
N LEU A 115 -28.71 6.91 2.76
CA LEU A 115 -28.68 8.34 3.10
C LEU A 115 -30.08 8.89 3.38
N ARG A 116 -31.09 8.54 2.57
CA ARG A 116 -32.47 8.96 2.82
C ARG A 116 -32.94 8.51 4.20
N LYS A 117 -32.73 7.23 4.52
CA LYS A 117 -33.08 6.68 5.82
C LYS A 117 -32.36 7.42 6.97
N ASP A 118 -31.06 7.67 6.81
CA ASP A 118 -30.26 8.41 7.80
C ASP A 118 -30.80 9.84 8.02
N LEU A 119 -31.15 10.56 6.95
CA LEU A 119 -31.71 11.91 7.04
C LEU A 119 -33.09 11.92 7.71
N GLU A 120 -33.96 10.96 7.36
CA GLU A 120 -35.29 10.79 7.96
C GLU A 120 -35.20 10.49 9.46
N GLU A 121 -34.35 9.53 9.85
CA GLU A 121 -34.14 9.15 11.26
C GLU A 121 -33.60 10.31 12.10
N ASN A 122 -32.71 11.13 11.52
CA ASN A 122 -32.14 12.29 12.19
C ASN A 122 -32.98 13.57 12.05
N LYS A 123 -34.13 13.50 11.36
CA LYS A 123 -35.04 14.63 11.07
C LYS A 123 -34.32 15.80 10.37
N VAL A 124 -33.44 15.48 9.43
CA VAL A 124 -32.70 16.43 8.60
C VAL A 124 -33.40 16.56 7.25
N GLY A 125 -33.47 17.78 6.73
CA GLY A 125 -33.99 17.99 5.37
C GLY A 125 -33.03 17.52 4.28
N GLU A 126 -33.46 17.62 3.03
CA GLU A 126 -32.72 17.07 1.88
C GLU A 126 -31.74 18.05 1.23
N SER A 127 -31.59 19.27 1.74
CA SER A 127 -30.63 20.25 1.21
C SER A 127 -29.36 20.37 2.04
N VAL A 128 -28.27 20.81 1.40
CA VAL A 128 -27.00 21.11 2.09
C VAL A 128 -27.20 22.11 3.23
N ALA A 129 -27.93 23.21 3.01
CA ALA A 129 -28.17 24.21 4.05
C ALA A 129 -28.90 23.66 5.29
N GLN A 130 -29.80 22.69 5.10
CA GLN A 130 -30.50 22.05 6.21
C GLN A 130 -29.58 21.11 6.99
N LEU A 131 -28.68 20.41 6.29
CA LEU A 131 -27.65 19.60 6.93
C LEU A 131 -26.62 20.47 7.68
N ASP A 132 -26.22 21.61 7.12
CA ASP A 132 -25.30 22.56 7.79
C ASP A 132 -25.87 23.07 9.12
N ASP A 133 -27.15 23.43 9.15
CA ASP A 133 -27.86 23.85 10.37
C ASP A 133 -27.92 22.71 11.40
N TRP A 134 -28.21 21.48 10.95
CA TRP A 134 -28.21 20.31 11.83
C TRP A 134 -26.83 19.99 12.40
N LEU A 135 -25.78 20.02 11.58
CA LEU A 135 -24.38 19.82 11.98
C LEU A 135 -23.95 20.90 12.98
N SER A 136 -24.29 22.16 12.72
CA SER A 136 -24.02 23.28 13.63
C SER A 136 -24.67 23.07 14.99
N LYS A 137 -25.93 22.62 15.03
CA LYS A 137 -26.65 22.27 16.27
C LYS A 137 -26.03 21.09 17.02
N LYS A 138 -25.37 20.16 16.31
CA LYS A 138 -24.59 19.05 16.90
C LYS A 138 -23.20 19.47 17.39
N GLY A 139 -22.83 20.74 17.20
CA GLY A 139 -21.57 21.31 17.63
C GLY A 139 -20.44 21.17 16.62
N ILE A 140 -20.74 20.90 15.35
CA ILE A 140 -19.79 21.00 14.25
C ILE A 140 -19.63 22.47 13.86
N ARG A 141 -18.40 22.90 13.58
CA ARG A 141 -18.11 24.25 13.09
C ARG A 141 -18.25 24.23 11.57
N VAL A 142 -19.29 24.88 11.04
CA VAL A 142 -19.49 24.99 9.59
C VAL A 142 -18.93 26.33 9.09
N LEU A 143 -17.93 26.26 8.20
CA LEU A 143 -17.34 27.40 7.52
C LEU A 143 -17.72 27.34 6.04
N SER A 144 -18.81 28.03 5.70
CA SER A 144 -19.24 28.21 4.31
C SER A 144 -18.82 29.58 3.80
N LEU A 145 -18.00 29.63 2.75
CA LEU A 145 -17.51 30.88 2.15
C LEU A 145 -17.86 30.98 0.66
N PRO A 146 -18.05 32.18 0.10
CA PRO A 146 -18.31 32.37 -1.33
C PRO A 146 -16.98 32.38 -2.10
N PHE A 147 -16.32 31.23 -2.23
CA PHE A 147 -14.95 31.13 -2.75
C PHE A 147 -14.82 31.72 -4.16
N SER A 148 -15.80 31.52 -5.04
CA SER A 148 -15.77 32.15 -6.38
C SER A 148 -15.69 33.67 -6.30
N LYS A 149 -16.43 34.30 -5.38
CA LYS A 149 -16.37 35.76 -5.17
C LYS A 149 -15.01 36.16 -4.58
N LEU A 150 -14.52 35.41 -3.59
CA LEU A 150 -13.23 35.66 -2.97
C LEU A 150 -12.07 35.57 -3.97
N LEU A 151 -12.14 34.65 -4.94
CA LEU A 151 -11.14 34.49 -6.00
C LEU A 151 -11.16 35.67 -6.98
N VAL A 152 -12.34 36.18 -7.34
CA VAL A 152 -12.46 37.41 -8.15
C VAL A 152 -11.86 38.59 -7.41
N GLU A 153 -12.16 38.75 -6.12
CA GLU A 153 -11.58 39.83 -5.29
C GLU A 153 -10.06 39.71 -5.09
N ALA A 154 -9.50 38.51 -5.30
CA ALA A 154 -8.06 38.25 -5.26
C ALA A 154 -7.39 38.34 -6.64
N ASP A 155 -8.05 38.97 -7.61
CA ASP A 155 -7.58 39.14 -8.99
C ASP A 155 -7.22 37.81 -9.68
N VAL A 156 -7.93 36.72 -9.37
CA VAL A 156 -7.79 35.47 -10.12
C VAL A 156 -8.57 35.58 -11.44
N ALA A 157 -7.90 35.33 -12.56
CA ALA A 157 -8.51 35.41 -13.88
C ALA A 157 -9.72 34.46 -14.01
N THR A 158 -10.81 34.94 -14.61
CA THR A 158 -12.08 34.19 -14.75
C THR A 158 -11.92 32.75 -15.25
N PRO A 159 -11.10 32.45 -16.27
CA PRO A 159 -10.92 31.07 -16.76
C PRO A 159 -10.26 30.10 -15.75
N LEU A 160 -9.64 30.64 -14.69
CA LEU A 160 -8.93 29.88 -13.67
C LEU A 160 -9.71 29.74 -12.36
N ILE A 161 -10.83 30.46 -12.18
CA ILE A 161 -11.60 30.45 -10.93
C ILE A 161 -12.01 29.02 -10.55
N ASP A 162 -12.65 28.29 -11.46
CA ASP A 162 -13.13 26.93 -11.18
C ASP A 162 -11.99 25.97 -10.79
N LYS A 163 -10.84 26.11 -11.44
CA LYS A 163 -9.65 25.27 -11.18
C LYS A 163 -8.94 25.65 -9.86
N THR A 164 -9.10 26.88 -9.42
CA THR A 164 -8.45 27.43 -8.21
C THR A 164 -9.33 27.27 -6.97
N MET A 165 -10.63 27.04 -7.16
CA MET A 165 -11.60 26.83 -6.09
C MET A 165 -11.18 25.75 -5.11
N ASN A 166 -10.65 24.63 -5.63
CA ASN A 166 -10.17 23.53 -4.81
C ASN A 166 -9.08 23.99 -3.83
N THR A 167 -8.10 24.75 -4.32
CA THR A 167 -7.01 25.30 -3.51
C THR A 167 -7.53 26.27 -2.46
N ALA A 168 -8.54 27.07 -2.79
CA ALA A 168 -9.14 28.00 -1.84
C ALA A 168 -9.86 27.26 -0.69
N VAL A 169 -10.70 26.26 -1.03
CA VAL A 169 -11.43 25.44 -0.04
C VAL A 169 -10.45 24.70 0.88
N ILE A 170 -9.45 24.03 0.31
CA ILE A 170 -8.47 23.26 1.08
C ILE A 170 -7.51 24.17 1.87
N GLY A 171 -7.13 25.31 1.30
CA GLY A 171 -6.35 26.33 2.01
C GLY A 171 -7.08 26.85 3.25
N ALA A 172 -8.37 27.17 3.13
CA ALA A 172 -9.21 27.59 4.24
C ALA A 172 -9.35 26.50 5.32
N LEU A 173 -9.57 25.25 4.89
CA LEU A 173 -9.62 24.08 5.78
C LEU A 173 -8.33 23.93 6.58
N LEU A 174 -7.20 23.83 5.90
CA LEU A 174 -5.92 23.55 6.53
C LEU A 174 -5.40 24.71 7.38
N HIS A 175 -5.59 25.95 6.95
CA HIS A 175 -5.22 27.11 7.76
C HIS A 175 -6.06 27.20 9.05
N SER A 176 -7.35 26.88 8.96
CA SER A 176 -8.22 26.76 10.13
C SER A 176 -7.82 25.61 11.05
N MET A 177 -7.23 24.54 10.50
CA MET A 177 -6.65 23.44 11.27
C MET A 177 -5.23 23.72 11.80
N GLY A 178 -4.70 24.94 11.62
CA GLY A 178 -3.40 25.34 12.18
C GLY A 178 -2.17 25.04 11.31
N ILE A 179 -2.35 24.68 10.04
CA ILE A 179 -1.26 24.63 9.06
C ILE A 179 -0.86 26.05 8.67
N LYS A 180 0.43 26.37 8.72
CA LYS A 180 0.93 27.73 8.45
C LYS A 180 0.80 28.05 6.95
N GLN A 181 0.55 29.33 6.65
CA GLN A 181 0.44 29.82 5.27
C GLN A 181 1.66 29.47 4.41
N ASN A 182 2.88 29.58 4.95
CA ASN A 182 4.11 29.24 4.21
C ASN A 182 4.18 27.75 3.81
N ALA A 183 3.64 26.83 4.62
CA ALA A 183 3.59 25.41 4.29
C ALA A 183 2.61 25.14 3.14
N LEU A 184 1.47 25.86 3.12
CA LEU A 184 0.49 25.84 2.03
C LEU A 184 1.07 26.40 0.73
N GLU A 185 1.70 27.58 0.79
CA GLU A 185 2.35 28.21 -0.37
C GLU A 185 3.48 27.33 -0.93
N GLY A 186 4.25 26.67 -0.07
CA GLY A 186 5.27 25.71 -0.49
C GLY A 186 4.70 24.45 -1.15
N ALA A 187 3.51 24.00 -0.76
CA ALA A 187 2.82 22.89 -1.41
C ALA A 187 2.32 23.28 -2.80
N VAL A 188 1.65 24.45 -2.90
CA VAL A 188 1.20 25.04 -4.17
C VAL A 188 2.36 25.24 -5.14
N SER A 189 3.47 25.81 -4.66
CA SER A 189 4.65 26.07 -5.48
C SER A 189 5.25 24.83 -6.11
N HIS A 190 5.22 23.71 -5.40
CA HIS A 190 5.71 22.45 -5.94
C HIS A 190 4.75 21.82 -6.95
N LEU A 191 3.44 21.79 -6.65
CA LEU A 191 2.46 21.15 -7.53
C LEU A 191 2.30 21.87 -8.87
N PHE A 192 2.50 23.19 -8.89
CA PHE A 192 2.29 24.02 -10.07
C PHE A 192 3.58 24.68 -10.60
N SER A 193 4.76 24.19 -10.21
CA SER A 193 6.07 24.78 -10.56
C SER A 193 6.24 25.02 -12.05
N ASN A 194 5.67 24.15 -12.89
CA ASN A 194 5.81 24.18 -14.34
C ASN A 194 4.70 24.99 -15.05
N LYS A 195 3.80 25.65 -14.29
CA LYS A 195 2.62 26.36 -14.82
C LYS A 195 2.48 27.74 -14.15
N LYS A 196 3.31 28.70 -14.54
CA LYS A 196 3.44 30.02 -13.90
C LYS A 196 2.10 30.72 -13.61
N GLU A 197 1.22 30.87 -14.60
CA GLU A 197 -0.08 31.54 -14.41
C GLU A 197 -1.00 30.81 -13.42
N VAL A 198 -1.01 29.47 -13.48
CA VAL A 198 -1.78 28.63 -12.56
C VAL A 198 -1.21 28.74 -11.16
N LEU A 199 0.11 28.72 -11.02
CA LEU A 199 0.80 28.90 -9.74
C LEU A 199 0.44 30.23 -9.09
N GLU A 200 0.56 31.33 -9.82
CA GLU A 200 0.24 32.67 -9.30
C GLU A 200 -1.22 32.78 -8.85
N ALA A 201 -2.17 32.24 -9.62
CA ALA A 201 -3.58 32.21 -9.25
C ALA A 201 -3.81 31.43 -7.94
N ASN A 202 -3.18 30.26 -7.80
CA ASN A 202 -3.32 29.42 -6.60
C ASN A 202 -2.65 30.06 -5.36
N LEU A 203 -1.54 30.78 -5.52
CA LEU A 203 -0.91 31.53 -4.42
C LEU A 203 -1.81 32.67 -3.93
N ARG A 204 -2.42 33.44 -4.84
CA ARG A 204 -3.38 34.50 -4.48
C ARG A 204 -4.59 33.92 -3.73
N ALA A 205 -5.07 32.75 -4.14
CA ALA A 205 -6.14 32.05 -3.44
C ALA A 205 -5.75 31.71 -2.00
N ILE A 206 -4.57 31.11 -1.79
CA ILE A 206 -4.05 30.81 -0.44
C ILE A 206 -3.94 32.06 0.42
N GLN A 207 -3.36 33.14 -0.11
CA GLN A 207 -3.22 34.41 0.61
C GLN A 207 -4.58 34.98 1.01
N ARG A 208 -5.56 34.96 0.09
CA ARG A 208 -6.91 35.46 0.34
C ARG A 208 -7.63 34.67 1.43
N VAL A 209 -7.58 33.34 1.38
CA VAL A 209 -8.27 32.52 2.39
C VAL A 209 -7.56 32.52 3.74
N CYS A 210 -6.22 32.60 3.77
CA CYS A 210 -5.46 32.73 5.02
C CYS A 210 -5.73 34.06 5.72
N ALA A 211 -5.98 35.14 4.98
CA ALA A 211 -6.38 36.43 5.56
C ALA A 211 -7.77 36.42 6.21
N LEU A 212 -8.63 35.45 5.85
CA LEU A 212 -10.02 35.34 6.31
C LEU A 212 -10.25 34.23 7.34
N THR A 213 -9.29 33.31 7.46
CA THR A 213 -9.37 32.16 8.37
C THR A 213 -8.33 32.30 9.47
N ARG A 214 -8.57 31.64 10.60
CA ARG A 214 -7.61 31.59 11.71
C ARG A 214 -7.61 30.19 12.31
N PRO A 215 -6.48 29.73 12.85
CA PRO A 215 -6.42 28.43 13.51
C PRO A 215 -7.43 28.32 14.64
N LEU A 216 -8.11 27.17 14.74
CA LEU A 216 -9.07 26.89 15.80
C LEU A 216 -8.39 26.71 17.17
N ASP A 217 -7.21 26.07 17.20
CA ASP A 217 -6.45 25.74 18.42
C ASP A 217 -4.97 26.20 18.32
N GLY A 218 -4.73 27.37 17.72
CA GLY A 218 -3.37 27.87 17.46
C GLY A 218 -2.66 27.16 16.30
N TYR A 219 -1.45 27.61 15.97
CA TYR A 219 -0.64 26.95 14.95
C TYR A 219 0.04 25.72 15.51
N ILE A 220 0.14 24.70 14.66
CA ILE A 220 0.75 23.43 15.01
C ILE A 220 2.16 23.40 14.43
N GLU A 221 3.16 23.13 15.28
CA GLU A 221 4.51 22.83 14.80
C GLU A 221 4.71 21.32 14.76
N GLY A 222 5.12 20.81 13.60
CA GLY A 222 5.58 19.45 13.47
C GLY A 222 6.98 19.29 14.06
N LYS A 223 7.25 18.14 14.67
CA LYS A 223 8.54 17.84 15.31
C LYS A 223 9.54 17.17 14.37
N ALA A 224 9.10 16.72 13.21
CA ALA A 224 9.89 15.83 12.40
C ALA A 224 10.81 16.59 11.43
N ASP A 225 12.06 16.15 11.38
CA ASP A 225 13.11 16.74 10.53
C ASP A 225 12.71 16.65 9.06
N ARG A 226 12.64 17.80 8.39
CA ARG A 226 12.22 17.89 6.98
C ARG A 226 13.33 17.47 6.01
N ALA A 227 14.59 17.53 6.43
CA ALA A 227 15.72 17.28 5.52
C ALA A 227 15.90 15.80 5.17
N ASN A 228 15.37 14.89 5.98
CA ASN A 228 15.66 13.45 5.91
C ASN A 228 14.39 12.59 5.72
N ARG A 229 13.35 13.14 5.06
CA ARG A 229 12.09 12.44 4.81
C ARG A 229 11.62 12.56 3.37
N TYR A 230 11.04 11.48 2.87
CA TYR A 230 10.43 11.38 1.56
C TYR A 230 8.92 11.23 1.70
N LEU A 231 8.16 11.90 0.85
CA LEU A 231 6.73 11.65 0.69
C LEU A 231 6.55 10.75 -0.53
N VAL A 232 6.12 9.51 -0.33
CA VAL A 232 6.08 8.49 -1.39
C VAL A 232 4.76 7.71 -1.37
N ALA A 233 4.32 7.26 -2.54
CA ALA A 233 3.37 6.17 -2.65
C ALA A 233 4.10 4.81 -2.56
N GLY A 234 3.36 3.72 -2.31
CA GLY A 234 3.97 2.40 -2.21
C GLY A 234 4.55 1.91 -3.53
N ASN A 235 3.91 2.24 -4.66
CA ASN A 235 4.47 1.94 -5.98
C ASN A 235 5.83 2.62 -6.19
N ASP A 236 5.97 3.89 -5.77
CA ASP A 236 7.24 4.62 -5.84
C ASP A 236 8.31 3.94 -4.98
N ALA A 237 7.94 3.56 -3.75
CA ALA A 237 8.83 2.90 -2.80
C ALA A 237 9.37 1.57 -3.34
N VAL A 238 8.50 0.73 -3.93
CA VAL A 238 8.91 -0.54 -4.55
C VAL A 238 9.76 -0.30 -5.80
N ALA A 239 9.39 0.65 -6.66
CA ALA A 239 10.18 0.98 -7.85
C ALA A 239 11.60 1.42 -7.47
N ILE A 240 11.73 2.35 -6.52
CA ILE A 240 13.02 2.81 -5.99
C ILE A 240 13.80 1.63 -5.38
N GLY A 241 13.14 0.82 -4.55
CA GLY A 241 13.75 -0.38 -3.95
C GLY A 241 14.26 -1.38 -4.99
N LYS A 242 13.52 -1.61 -6.08
CA LYS A 242 13.98 -2.46 -7.19
C LYS A 242 15.21 -1.89 -7.89
N LEU A 243 15.25 -0.58 -8.15
CA LEU A 243 16.41 0.08 -8.76
C LEU A 243 17.66 -0.04 -7.87
N LEU A 244 17.51 0.21 -6.56
CA LEU A 244 18.56 0.03 -5.56
C LEU A 244 18.98 -1.43 -5.43
N GLY A 245 18.04 -2.35 -5.56
CA GLY A 245 18.24 -3.79 -5.68
C GLY A 245 18.81 -4.23 -7.03
N GLY A 246 19.25 -3.32 -7.90
CA GLY A 246 19.95 -3.64 -9.13
C GLY A 246 19.08 -4.17 -10.27
N LEU A 247 17.75 -3.98 -10.23
CA LEU A 247 16.83 -4.31 -11.34
C LEU A 247 17.30 -3.66 -12.65
N ARG A 248 17.41 -4.44 -13.72
CA ARG A 248 17.75 -3.92 -15.07
C ARG A 248 16.74 -4.25 -16.15
N PHE A 249 15.77 -5.12 -15.88
CA PHE A 249 14.72 -5.44 -16.83
C PHE A 249 13.39 -5.70 -16.13
N GLN A 250 12.39 -4.87 -16.42
CA GLN A 250 11.02 -5.00 -15.93
C GLN A 250 10.09 -5.23 -17.12
N THR A 251 9.17 -6.18 -16.97
CA THR A 251 8.07 -6.36 -17.90
C THR A 251 6.74 -6.24 -17.17
N TYR A 252 5.70 -5.75 -17.83
CA TYR A 252 4.38 -5.63 -17.21
C TYR A 252 3.26 -5.58 -18.25
N TYR A 253 2.07 -5.97 -17.83
CA TYR A 253 0.82 -5.60 -18.51
C TYR A 253 0.08 -4.59 -17.64
N PRO A 254 -0.49 -3.50 -18.18
CA PRO A 254 -1.13 -2.47 -17.36
C PRO A 254 -2.33 -3.01 -16.57
N ILE A 255 -2.21 -3.04 -15.25
CA ILE A 255 -3.28 -3.42 -14.33
C ILE A 255 -3.23 -2.57 -13.06
N THR A 256 -4.37 -2.05 -12.61
CA THR A 256 -4.46 -1.30 -11.32
C THR A 256 -4.29 -2.27 -10.15
N PRO A 257 -3.50 -1.95 -9.11
CA PRO A 257 -2.69 -0.74 -8.89
C PRO A 257 -1.20 -0.91 -9.27
N ALA A 258 -0.86 -1.92 -10.06
CA ALA A 258 0.52 -2.33 -10.33
C ALA A 258 1.24 -1.46 -11.39
N ALA A 259 0.50 -0.90 -12.35
CA ALA A 259 1.07 -0.17 -13.49
C ALA A 259 1.94 1.03 -13.09
N ASP A 260 1.55 1.74 -12.02
CA ASP A 260 2.26 2.95 -11.57
C ASP A 260 3.72 2.66 -11.18
N GLU A 261 4.02 1.45 -10.68
CA GLU A 261 5.41 1.05 -10.39
C GLU A 261 6.26 1.03 -11.67
N SER A 262 5.75 0.46 -12.75
CA SER A 262 6.46 0.42 -14.03
C SER A 262 6.61 1.82 -14.64
N PHE A 263 5.61 2.68 -14.49
CA PHE A 263 5.69 4.07 -14.96
C PHE A 263 6.76 4.88 -14.20
N VAL A 264 6.94 4.63 -12.90
CA VAL A 264 8.04 5.24 -12.12
C VAL A 264 9.39 4.74 -12.61
N LEU A 265 9.52 3.43 -12.91
CA LEU A 265 10.75 2.87 -13.46
C LEU A 265 11.10 3.44 -14.84
N GLU A 266 10.11 3.69 -15.70
CA GLU A 266 10.31 4.31 -17.03
C GLU A 266 10.82 5.76 -16.94
N GLN A 267 10.51 6.46 -15.85
CA GLN A 267 11.00 7.83 -15.62
C GLN A 267 12.47 7.89 -15.19
N ALA A 268 13.06 6.77 -14.75
CA ALA A 268 14.44 6.70 -14.31
C ALA A 268 15.41 6.63 -15.50
N THR A 269 15.83 7.79 -16.01
CA THR A 269 16.72 7.90 -17.18
C THR A 269 18.20 7.71 -16.86
N GLU A 270 18.64 8.10 -15.66
CA GLU A 270 20.04 8.07 -15.26
C GLU A 270 20.20 7.39 -13.90
N ILE A 271 20.85 6.23 -13.89
CA ILE A 271 21.16 5.48 -12.68
C ILE A 271 22.67 5.38 -12.55
N TYR A 272 23.17 5.73 -11.37
CA TYR A 272 24.59 5.70 -11.04
C TYR A 272 24.90 4.60 -10.04
N CYS A 273 26.04 3.94 -10.21
CA CYS A 273 26.67 3.18 -9.13
C CYS A 273 27.12 4.11 -8.00
N PRO A 274 27.34 3.58 -6.77
CA PRO A 274 27.94 4.34 -5.68
C PRO A 274 29.32 4.96 -6.01
N ASN A 275 30.06 4.38 -6.96
CA ASN A 275 31.33 4.91 -7.45
C ASN A 275 31.19 5.98 -8.55
N GLY A 276 29.96 6.46 -8.82
CA GLY A 276 29.66 7.48 -9.83
C GLY A 276 29.58 6.97 -11.28
N LYS A 277 29.77 5.66 -11.52
CA LYS A 277 29.63 5.11 -12.88
C LYS A 277 28.17 5.14 -13.34
N LEU A 278 27.90 5.78 -14.48
CA LEU A 278 26.60 5.71 -15.15
C LEU A 278 26.34 4.28 -15.63
N LEU A 279 25.18 3.73 -15.23
CA LEU A 279 24.70 2.43 -15.67
C LEU A 279 23.66 2.53 -16.79
N GLY A 280 22.95 3.65 -16.87
CA GLY A 280 21.82 3.85 -17.76
C GLY A 280 20.48 3.38 -17.15
N PRO A 281 19.37 3.56 -17.88
CA PRO A 281 18.03 3.21 -17.42
C PRO A 281 17.83 1.69 -17.38
N PRO A 282 16.87 1.17 -16.59
CA PRO A 282 16.40 -0.19 -16.77
C PRO A 282 15.65 -0.30 -18.10
N LEU A 283 15.66 -1.49 -18.70
CA LEU A 283 14.73 -1.78 -19.79
C LEU A 283 13.35 -2.04 -19.19
N VAL A 284 12.34 -1.27 -19.58
CA VAL A 284 10.94 -1.48 -19.16
C VAL A 284 10.10 -1.76 -20.39
N ILE A 285 9.40 -2.89 -20.41
CA ILE A 285 8.58 -3.33 -21.55
C ILE A 285 7.14 -3.54 -21.11
N GLN A 286 6.24 -2.79 -21.74
CA GLN A 286 4.82 -3.10 -21.71
C GLN A 286 4.55 -4.28 -22.66
N ALA A 287 4.20 -5.44 -22.09
CA ALA A 287 3.85 -6.63 -22.84
C ALA A 287 2.39 -6.59 -23.32
N GLU A 288 2.05 -7.52 -24.20
CA GLU A 288 0.70 -7.70 -24.75
C GLU A 288 -0.30 -8.33 -23.76
N ASP A 289 0.19 -9.15 -22.83
CA ASP A 289 -0.55 -9.77 -21.73
C ASP A 289 0.39 -10.18 -20.59
N GLU A 290 -0.16 -10.70 -19.48
CA GLU A 290 0.63 -11.14 -18.33
C GLU A 290 1.46 -12.41 -18.57
N ILE A 291 1.09 -13.26 -19.53
CA ILE A 291 1.86 -14.46 -19.89
C ILE A 291 3.17 -14.01 -20.57
N ALA A 292 3.06 -13.15 -21.58
CA ALA A 292 4.19 -12.53 -22.25
C ALA A 292 5.08 -11.77 -21.25
N ALA A 293 4.47 -10.99 -20.35
CA ALA A 293 5.22 -10.27 -19.32
C ALA A 293 6.12 -11.20 -18.49
N VAL A 294 5.56 -12.23 -17.85
CA VAL A 294 6.35 -13.09 -16.96
C VAL A 294 7.38 -13.94 -17.71
N THR A 295 7.05 -14.42 -18.91
CA THR A 295 7.97 -15.22 -19.74
C THR A 295 9.13 -14.38 -20.27
N MET A 296 8.90 -13.11 -20.64
CA MET A 296 9.97 -12.16 -20.98
C MET A 296 10.90 -11.93 -19.78
N ALA A 297 10.35 -11.68 -18.59
CA ALA A 297 11.16 -11.50 -17.37
C ALA A 297 12.04 -12.74 -17.10
N ILE A 298 11.48 -13.95 -17.21
CA ILE A 298 12.22 -15.20 -17.10
C ILE A 298 13.36 -15.25 -18.14
N GLY A 299 13.08 -14.97 -19.41
CA GLY A 299 14.08 -14.96 -20.47
C GLY A 299 15.23 -13.98 -20.18
N GLY A 300 14.90 -12.78 -19.68
CA GLY A 300 15.91 -11.81 -19.24
C GLY A 300 16.78 -12.31 -18.08
N ALA A 301 16.20 -13.02 -17.12
CA ALA A 301 16.93 -13.57 -15.97
C ALA A 301 17.99 -14.60 -16.39
N LEU A 302 17.73 -15.35 -17.46
CA LEU A 302 18.69 -16.32 -18.03
C LEU A 302 19.94 -15.63 -18.59
N THR A 303 19.83 -14.36 -18.99
CA THR A 303 20.98 -13.54 -19.44
C THR A 303 21.81 -12.97 -18.28
N GLY A 304 21.33 -13.13 -17.05
CA GLY A 304 21.97 -12.59 -15.85
C GLY A 304 21.50 -11.19 -15.45
N ALA A 305 20.57 -10.59 -16.19
CA ALA A 305 19.87 -9.42 -15.72
C ALA A 305 19.05 -9.76 -14.47
N ARG A 306 19.03 -8.86 -13.50
CA ARG A 306 18.04 -8.90 -12.42
C ARG A 306 16.71 -8.43 -12.98
N THR A 307 15.73 -9.33 -13.00
CA THR A 307 14.45 -9.10 -13.65
C THR A 307 13.28 -9.13 -12.69
N ALA A 308 12.24 -8.37 -13.00
CA ALA A 308 10.98 -8.45 -12.29
C ALA A 308 9.78 -8.22 -13.21
N THR A 309 8.61 -8.57 -12.72
CA THR A 309 7.32 -8.11 -13.25
C THR A 309 6.45 -7.58 -12.11
N SER A 310 5.38 -6.86 -12.46
CA SER A 310 4.43 -6.27 -11.52
C SER A 310 3.01 -6.54 -11.99
N THR A 311 2.16 -7.03 -11.08
CA THR A 311 0.79 -7.47 -11.42
C THR A 311 -0.16 -7.41 -10.22
N SER A 312 -1.39 -7.88 -10.41
CA SER A 312 -2.42 -8.07 -9.37
C SER A 312 -3.11 -9.43 -9.57
N GLY A 313 -4.09 -9.79 -8.73
CA GLY A 313 -4.72 -11.12 -8.70
C GLY A 313 -5.09 -11.75 -10.06
N PRO A 314 -5.79 -11.03 -10.97
CA PRO A 314 -6.11 -11.57 -12.30
C PRO A 314 -4.87 -11.90 -13.14
N GLY A 315 -3.93 -10.98 -13.20
CA GLY A 315 -2.69 -11.16 -13.96
C GLY A 315 -1.80 -12.24 -13.36
N PHE A 316 -1.69 -12.29 -12.03
CA PHE A 316 -0.97 -13.36 -11.34
C PHE A 316 -1.56 -14.74 -11.66
N SER A 317 -2.88 -14.85 -11.85
CA SER A 317 -3.53 -16.09 -12.28
C SER A 317 -3.04 -16.59 -13.64
N LEU A 318 -2.75 -15.68 -14.56
CA LEU A 318 -2.20 -15.99 -15.89
C LEU A 318 -0.71 -16.35 -15.82
N MET A 319 0.02 -15.85 -14.82
CA MET A 319 1.46 -16.10 -14.67
C MET A 319 1.80 -17.49 -14.07
N ILE A 320 0.81 -18.22 -13.55
CA ILE A 320 1.04 -19.42 -12.73
C ILE A 320 1.80 -20.54 -13.46
N GLU A 321 1.56 -20.74 -14.75
CA GLU A 321 2.30 -21.75 -15.53
C GLU A 321 3.79 -21.41 -15.60
N ALA A 322 4.11 -20.17 -15.96
CA ALA A 322 5.48 -19.68 -16.07
C ALA A 322 6.18 -19.61 -14.70
N LEU A 323 5.43 -19.35 -13.62
CA LEU A 323 5.95 -19.45 -12.25
C LEU A 323 6.43 -20.88 -11.93
N GLY A 324 5.65 -21.89 -12.34
CA GLY A 324 6.04 -23.30 -12.27
C GLY A 324 7.31 -23.60 -13.06
N TRP A 325 7.39 -23.09 -14.28
CA TRP A 325 8.59 -23.22 -15.12
C TRP A 325 9.83 -22.59 -14.47
N ALA A 326 9.72 -21.36 -13.94
CA ALA A 326 10.81 -20.69 -13.24
C ALA A 326 11.26 -21.46 -11.99
N GLY A 327 10.31 -22.07 -11.26
CA GLY A 327 10.61 -22.97 -10.14
C GLY A 327 11.36 -24.22 -10.57
N ASN A 328 10.92 -24.89 -11.65
CA ASN A 328 11.58 -26.07 -12.21
C ASN A 328 13.01 -25.77 -12.67
N CYS A 329 13.18 -24.65 -13.39
CA CYS A 329 14.44 -24.22 -13.99
C CYS A 329 15.36 -23.41 -13.05
N GLU A 330 14.99 -23.28 -11.77
CA GLU A 330 15.74 -22.52 -10.76
C GLU A 330 16.09 -21.09 -11.20
N VAL A 331 15.12 -20.38 -11.78
CA VAL A 331 15.32 -19.04 -12.33
C VAL A 331 15.02 -17.97 -11.27
N PRO A 332 15.97 -17.06 -10.96
CA PRO A 332 15.70 -15.88 -10.16
C PRO A 332 14.65 -14.99 -10.83
N LEU A 333 13.49 -14.84 -10.22
CA LEU A 333 12.39 -14.02 -10.73
C LEU A 333 11.70 -13.33 -9.56
N VAL A 334 11.52 -12.01 -9.64
CA VAL A 334 10.69 -11.28 -8.68
C VAL A 334 9.35 -10.91 -9.33
N ILE A 335 8.25 -11.34 -8.72
CA ILE A 335 6.91 -10.92 -9.08
C ILE A 335 6.38 -10.02 -7.96
N THR A 336 6.18 -8.74 -8.24
CA THR A 336 5.48 -7.86 -7.30
C THR A 336 3.98 -8.04 -7.51
N MET A 337 3.31 -8.56 -6.48
CA MET A 337 1.88 -8.87 -6.51
C MET A 337 1.12 -7.90 -5.61
N TYR A 338 0.46 -6.91 -6.22
CA TYR A 338 -0.41 -5.98 -5.52
C TYR A 338 -1.83 -6.56 -5.43
N GLN A 339 -2.17 -7.12 -4.28
CA GLN A 339 -3.49 -7.67 -3.99
C GLN A 339 -4.56 -6.57 -4.01
N ARG A 340 -5.65 -6.81 -4.74
CA ARG A 340 -6.82 -5.92 -4.81
C ARG A 340 -8.09 -6.72 -4.61
N GLY A 341 -9.25 -6.07 -4.48
CA GLY A 341 -10.52 -6.78 -4.29
C GLY A 341 -10.78 -7.80 -5.40
N GLY A 342 -10.77 -9.09 -5.06
CA GLY A 342 -11.21 -10.19 -5.92
C GLY A 342 -12.62 -10.68 -5.52
N PRO A 343 -13.10 -11.83 -6.06
CA PRO A 343 -12.48 -12.65 -7.11
C PRO A 343 -12.69 -12.07 -8.52
N SER A 344 -12.04 -12.67 -9.53
CA SER A 344 -12.11 -12.21 -10.93
C SER A 344 -11.72 -10.72 -11.05
N THR A 345 -12.43 -9.90 -11.82
CA THR A 345 -12.20 -8.44 -11.87
C THR A 345 -12.36 -7.79 -10.49
N GLY A 346 -13.33 -8.28 -9.71
CA GLY A 346 -13.66 -7.84 -8.36
C GLY A 346 -13.84 -6.33 -8.24
N LEU A 347 -13.06 -5.71 -7.36
CA LEU A 347 -13.02 -4.28 -7.08
C LEU A 347 -11.63 -3.71 -7.42
N PRO A 348 -11.36 -3.36 -8.70
CA PRO A 348 -10.02 -2.98 -9.19
C PRO A 348 -9.34 -1.85 -8.42
N THR A 349 -10.12 -0.97 -7.78
CA THR A 349 -9.63 0.22 -7.08
C THR A 349 -9.67 0.08 -5.55
N ARG A 350 -9.90 -1.13 -5.01
CA ARG A 350 -10.12 -1.39 -3.59
C ARG A 350 -9.12 -2.40 -3.00
N ASN A 351 -8.91 -2.30 -1.69
CA ASN A 351 -7.95 -3.11 -0.94
C ASN A 351 -8.41 -4.57 -0.76
N SER A 352 -7.48 -5.51 -0.61
CA SER A 352 -7.78 -6.89 -0.19
C SER A 352 -6.53 -7.61 0.27
N GLN A 353 -6.73 -8.61 1.14
CA GLN A 353 -5.73 -9.61 1.54
C GLN A 353 -6.18 -11.04 1.17
N SER A 354 -6.99 -11.17 0.13
CA SER A 354 -7.67 -12.43 -0.25
C SER A 354 -6.82 -13.41 -1.05
N ASP A 355 -5.59 -13.05 -1.44
CA ASP A 355 -4.81 -13.84 -2.39
C ASP A 355 -3.64 -14.59 -1.74
N LEU A 356 -3.52 -14.53 -0.39
CA LEU A 356 -2.41 -15.13 0.37
C LEU A 356 -2.19 -16.61 0.04
N MET A 357 -3.23 -17.42 0.18
CA MET A 357 -3.12 -18.86 -0.08
C MET A 357 -2.80 -19.14 -1.56
N PHE A 358 -3.28 -18.30 -2.47
CA PHE A 358 -2.97 -18.44 -3.88
C PHE A 358 -1.51 -18.09 -4.19
N ALA A 359 -0.95 -17.06 -3.55
CA ALA A 359 0.48 -16.74 -3.66
C ALA A 359 1.37 -17.87 -3.10
N ILE A 360 0.94 -18.53 -2.03
CA ILE A 360 1.68 -19.66 -1.41
C ILE A 360 1.60 -20.93 -2.26
N HIS A 361 0.41 -21.25 -2.80
CA HIS A 361 0.13 -22.56 -3.41
C HIS A 361 -0.01 -22.53 -4.94
N GLY A 362 0.05 -21.36 -5.58
CA GLY A 362 -0.02 -21.23 -7.03
C GLY A 362 1.13 -21.96 -7.73
N GLY A 363 0.80 -22.70 -8.79
CA GLY A 363 1.73 -23.49 -9.61
C GLY A 363 1.48 -24.98 -9.44
N HIS A 364 1.43 -25.72 -10.55
CA HIS A 364 1.32 -27.17 -10.50
C HIS A 364 2.68 -27.80 -10.13
N GLY A 365 2.65 -28.91 -9.40
CA GLY A 365 3.84 -29.51 -8.79
C GLY A 365 4.32 -28.76 -7.55
N GLU A 366 5.50 -29.11 -7.04
CA GLU A 366 6.11 -28.48 -5.88
C GLU A 366 7.48 -27.91 -6.28
N PHE A 367 7.76 -26.70 -5.82
CA PHE A 367 9.05 -26.04 -5.96
C PHE A 367 9.24 -25.05 -4.82
N ALA A 368 10.50 -24.77 -4.46
CA ALA A 368 10.78 -23.72 -3.50
C ALA A 368 10.48 -22.34 -4.11
N ARG A 369 9.80 -21.50 -3.33
CA ARG A 369 9.54 -20.09 -3.64
C ARG A 369 9.63 -19.29 -2.35
N ILE A 370 9.76 -17.98 -2.48
CA ILE A 370 9.63 -17.06 -1.34
C ILE A 370 8.38 -16.21 -1.54
N VAL A 371 7.56 -16.09 -0.51
CA VAL A 371 6.46 -15.11 -0.45
C VAL A 371 6.76 -14.19 0.72
N LEU A 372 7.09 -12.94 0.43
CA LEU A 372 7.42 -11.91 1.42
C LEU A 372 6.39 -10.79 1.35
N ALA A 373 5.75 -10.46 2.46
CA ALA A 373 4.71 -9.45 2.56
C ALA A 373 5.17 -8.24 3.37
N SER A 374 5.09 -7.05 2.75
CA SER A 374 5.44 -5.79 3.41
C SER A 374 4.26 -5.21 4.17
N GLY A 375 4.52 -4.68 5.37
CA GLY A 375 3.49 -4.10 6.24
C GLY A 375 3.28 -2.59 6.07
N ASP A 376 4.24 -1.88 5.50
CA ASP A 376 4.19 -0.44 5.23
C ASP A 376 5.10 -0.05 4.05
N HIS A 377 5.15 1.24 3.74
CA HIS A 377 5.93 1.80 2.63
C HIS A 377 7.44 1.72 2.81
N SER A 378 7.92 1.83 4.06
CA SER A 378 9.34 1.68 4.34
C SER A 378 9.72 0.24 4.04
N GLU A 379 9.03 -0.72 4.67
CA GLU A 379 9.18 -2.15 4.40
C GLU A 379 9.07 -2.46 2.90
N ALA A 380 8.12 -1.87 2.18
CA ALA A 380 7.97 -2.09 0.73
C ALA A 380 9.25 -1.72 -0.05
N ALA A 381 9.93 -0.63 0.29
CA ALA A 381 11.20 -0.27 -0.33
C ALA A 381 12.32 -1.25 0.03
N TYR A 382 12.46 -1.60 1.32
CA TYR A 382 13.49 -2.55 1.78
C TYR A 382 13.29 -3.94 1.20
N ASP A 383 12.05 -4.42 1.24
CA ASP A 383 11.68 -5.76 0.82
C ASP A 383 11.83 -5.92 -0.68
N ALA A 384 11.59 -4.87 -1.47
CA ALA A 384 11.89 -4.91 -2.89
C ALA A 384 13.39 -5.19 -3.14
N ILE A 385 14.30 -4.55 -2.39
CA ILE A 385 15.75 -4.81 -2.50
C ILE A 385 16.06 -6.25 -2.07
N LYS A 386 15.50 -6.68 -0.94
CA LYS A 386 15.70 -8.03 -0.38
C LYS A 386 15.16 -9.11 -1.31
N CYS A 387 13.99 -8.92 -1.93
CA CYS A 387 13.42 -9.83 -2.90
C CYS A 387 14.37 -10.05 -4.09
N MET A 388 14.97 -8.99 -4.62
CA MET A 388 15.98 -9.12 -5.70
C MET A 388 17.20 -9.94 -5.25
N ASN A 389 17.65 -9.75 -4.00
CA ASN A 389 18.76 -10.51 -3.43
C ASN A 389 18.39 -11.97 -3.16
N TYR A 390 17.21 -12.25 -2.61
CA TYR A 390 16.77 -13.60 -2.29
C TYR A 390 16.51 -14.44 -3.56
N ALA A 391 15.93 -13.83 -4.60
CA ALA A 391 15.74 -14.50 -5.89
C ALA A 391 17.09 -15.00 -6.44
N GLU A 392 18.12 -14.15 -6.37
CA GLU A 392 19.48 -14.44 -6.83
C GLU A 392 20.21 -15.46 -5.94
N GLU A 393 20.16 -15.28 -4.62
CA GLU A 393 20.87 -16.13 -3.66
C GLU A 393 20.37 -17.57 -3.70
N PHE A 394 19.04 -17.74 -3.72
CA PHE A 394 18.41 -19.06 -3.63
C PHE A 394 18.04 -19.65 -4.99
N GLN A 395 18.09 -18.86 -6.07
CA GLN A 395 17.69 -19.28 -7.42
C GLN A 395 16.26 -19.84 -7.42
N VAL A 396 15.33 -19.01 -6.92
CA VAL A 396 13.90 -19.31 -6.81
C VAL A 396 13.07 -18.11 -7.25
N PRO A 397 11.81 -18.32 -7.64
CA PRO A 397 10.84 -17.25 -7.74
C PRO A 397 10.55 -16.64 -6.36
N VAL A 398 10.46 -15.32 -6.31
CA VAL A 398 10.10 -14.53 -5.14
C VAL A 398 8.86 -13.69 -5.47
N ILE A 399 7.81 -13.87 -4.69
CA ILE A 399 6.59 -13.08 -4.74
C ILE A 399 6.68 -12.03 -3.64
N HIS A 400 6.80 -10.77 -4.05
CA HIS A 400 6.70 -9.62 -3.15
C HIS A 400 5.22 -9.23 -3.05
N LEU A 401 4.58 -9.63 -1.96
CA LEU A 401 3.15 -9.53 -1.76
C LEU A 401 2.79 -8.21 -1.07
N LEU A 402 2.00 -7.37 -1.71
CA LEU A 402 1.58 -6.08 -1.16
C LEU A 402 0.07 -5.92 -1.27
N ASP A 403 -0.51 -5.18 -0.33
CA ASP A 403 -1.88 -4.69 -0.43
C ASP A 403 -1.97 -3.52 -1.43
N LYS A 404 -3.09 -3.40 -2.17
CA LYS A 404 -3.41 -2.18 -2.95
C LYS A 404 -3.35 -0.92 -2.09
N GLY A 405 -3.70 -1.06 -0.81
CA GLY A 405 -3.59 0.03 0.15
C GLY A 405 -2.17 0.59 0.24
N ILE A 406 -1.14 -0.27 0.26
CA ILE A 406 0.26 0.19 0.31
C ILE A 406 0.59 0.90 -1.00
N ALA A 407 0.23 0.29 -2.14
CA ALA A 407 0.45 0.86 -3.46
C ALA A 407 -0.02 2.33 -3.56
N ASN A 408 -1.26 2.58 -3.14
CA ASN A 408 -1.93 3.85 -3.40
C ASN A 408 -1.86 4.89 -2.27
N CYS A 409 -1.67 4.47 -1.02
CA CYS A 409 -1.54 5.42 0.08
C CYS A 409 -0.25 6.21 -0.08
N LEU A 410 -0.25 7.47 0.35
CA LEU A 410 0.96 8.28 0.46
C LEU A 410 1.35 8.39 1.92
N THR A 411 2.65 8.26 2.20
CA THR A 411 3.17 8.46 3.55
C THR A 411 4.54 9.12 3.55
N THR A 412 4.90 9.71 4.67
CA THR A 412 6.25 10.15 4.96
C THR A 412 7.09 8.98 5.43
N ILE A 413 8.19 8.69 4.72
CA ILE A 413 9.18 7.69 5.13
C ILE A 413 10.53 8.35 5.40
N LYS A 414 11.34 7.70 6.22
CA LYS A 414 12.76 8.03 6.40
C LYS A 414 13.56 7.63 5.15
N GLU A 415 14.80 8.07 5.09
CA GLU A 415 15.71 7.69 4.02
C GLU A 415 15.85 6.16 3.89
N ILE A 416 15.84 5.70 2.63
CA ILE A 416 16.04 4.30 2.28
C ILE A 416 17.56 4.07 2.21
N PRO A 417 18.17 3.34 3.15
CA PRO A 417 19.59 3.09 3.16
C PRO A 417 19.97 2.16 2.01
N MET A 418 21.18 2.36 1.52
CA MET A 418 21.79 1.49 0.52
C MET A 418 22.03 0.10 1.10
N VAL A 419 21.66 -0.95 0.35
CA VAL A 419 21.89 -2.35 0.72
C VAL A 419 22.86 -2.99 -0.27
N THR A 420 23.65 -3.96 0.20
CA THR A 420 24.57 -4.73 -0.64
C THR A 420 23.80 -5.61 -1.63
N ILE A 421 24.23 -5.58 -2.90
CA ILE A 421 23.71 -6.46 -3.97
C ILE A 421 24.36 -7.84 -3.84
N ASN A 422 23.56 -8.89 -3.59
CA ASN A 422 24.02 -10.28 -3.54
C ASN A 422 23.82 -11.01 -4.88
N GLN A 423 24.89 -11.28 -5.63
CA GLN A 423 24.81 -11.97 -6.92
C GLN A 423 24.70 -13.51 -6.83
N GLY A 424 24.55 -14.06 -5.63
CA GLY A 424 24.42 -15.49 -5.40
C GLY A 424 25.68 -16.29 -5.78
N THR A 425 25.50 -17.60 -5.97
CA THR A 425 26.61 -18.50 -6.34
C THR A 425 26.85 -18.47 -7.85
N ARG A 426 27.99 -17.90 -8.27
CA ARG A 426 28.37 -17.74 -9.67
C ARG A 426 29.27 -18.87 -10.16
N TYR A 427 29.09 -19.22 -11.42
CA TYR A 427 30.02 -20.09 -12.14
C TYR A 427 31.40 -19.42 -12.29
N THR A 428 32.48 -20.21 -12.16
CA THR A 428 33.86 -19.78 -12.45
C THR A 428 34.47 -20.68 -13.53
N ARG A 429 35.26 -20.07 -14.42
CA ARG A 429 35.42 -20.54 -15.81
C ARG A 429 36.42 -21.67 -16.13
N PRO A 430 37.03 -22.49 -15.23
CA PRO A 430 37.86 -23.59 -15.71
C PRO A 430 37.21 -24.98 -15.65
N GLU A 431 35.91 -25.15 -15.38
CA GLU A 431 35.27 -26.48 -15.54
C GLU A 431 35.12 -26.80 -17.05
N SER A 432 35.66 -27.94 -17.50
CA SER A 432 35.63 -28.35 -18.91
C SER A 432 34.21 -28.61 -19.45
N GLU A 433 33.25 -28.87 -18.55
CA GLU A 433 31.83 -29.00 -18.85
C GLU A 433 30.99 -28.34 -17.75
N TYR A 434 30.13 -27.39 -18.13
CA TYR A 434 29.23 -26.69 -17.21
C TYR A 434 27.91 -27.46 -17.05
N LYS A 435 27.52 -27.70 -15.79
CA LYS A 435 26.26 -28.35 -15.39
C LYS A 435 25.37 -27.35 -14.67
N ARG A 436 24.33 -26.84 -15.33
CA ARG A 436 23.43 -25.82 -14.77
C ARG A 436 22.73 -26.30 -13.49
N PHE A 437 22.41 -27.58 -13.42
CA PHE A 437 21.65 -28.20 -12.32
C PHE A 437 22.52 -29.14 -11.48
N LYS A 438 23.83 -28.89 -11.42
CA LYS A 438 24.81 -29.66 -10.63
C LYS A 438 24.30 -29.92 -9.21
N PHE A 439 24.38 -31.17 -8.76
CA PHE A 439 24.08 -31.51 -7.38
C PHE A 439 25.12 -30.90 -6.43
N THR A 440 24.64 -30.16 -5.44
CA THR A 440 25.48 -29.57 -4.39
C THR A 440 24.87 -29.85 -3.03
N SER A 441 25.68 -29.79 -1.97
CA SER A 441 25.20 -30.01 -0.60
C SER A 441 24.18 -28.97 -0.13
N SER A 442 24.21 -27.76 -0.69
CA SER A 442 23.24 -26.69 -0.40
C SER A 442 21.99 -26.76 -1.27
N GLY A 443 22.00 -27.57 -2.33
CA GLY A 443 20.98 -27.54 -3.39
C GLY A 443 21.08 -26.35 -4.35
N ILE A 444 22.00 -25.41 -4.14
CA ILE A 444 22.25 -24.26 -5.01
C ILE A 444 23.34 -24.62 -6.02
N SER A 445 22.98 -24.69 -7.30
CA SER A 445 23.95 -24.93 -8.38
C SER A 445 24.72 -23.65 -8.72
N PRO A 446 26.02 -23.71 -9.05
CA PRO A 446 26.71 -22.55 -9.61
C PRO A 446 26.01 -22.07 -10.90
N ARG A 447 25.70 -20.77 -10.99
CA ARG A 447 24.94 -20.20 -12.11
C ARG A 447 25.85 -19.43 -13.06
N ALA A 448 25.91 -19.87 -14.32
CA ALA A 448 26.38 -19.11 -15.48
C ALA A 448 25.19 -18.45 -16.20
N PHE A 449 25.47 -17.43 -17.01
CA PHE A 449 24.49 -16.75 -17.84
C PHE A 449 24.57 -17.19 -19.31
N LEU A 450 23.48 -17.03 -20.06
CA LEU A 450 23.48 -17.25 -21.50
C LEU A 450 24.61 -16.43 -22.16
N GLY A 451 25.42 -17.11 -22.98
CA GLY A 451 26.63 -16.54 -23.58
C GLY A 451 27.93 -16.77 -22.79
N GLU A 452 27.87 -17.20 -21.52
CA GLU A 452 29.06 -17.50 -20.72
C GLU A 452 29.51 -18.97 -20.83
N ALA A 453 28.56 -19.89 -20.98
CA ALA A 453 28.76 -21.33 -21.13
C ALA A 453 27.60 -21.96 -21.93
N LEU A 454 27.81 -23.16 -22.47
CA LEU A 454 26.73 -23.95 -23.08
C LEU A 454 25.85 -24.53 -21.97
N MET A 455 24.54 -24.39 -22.10
CA MET A 455 23.57 -24.84 -21.10
C MET A 455 22.20 -25.08 -21.73
N TRP A 456 21.38 -25.89 -21.06
CA TRP A 456 20.01 -26.21 -21.47
C TRP A 456 19.04 -25.91 -20.34
N TYR A 457 17.85 -25.45 -20.70
CA TYR A 457 16.71 -25.29 -19.81
C TYR A 457 15.51 -25.95 -20.46
N THR A 458 14.73 -26.70 -19.68
CA THR A 458 13.52 -27.38 -20.16
C THR A 458 12.44 -27.37 -19.07
N GLY A 459 11.18 -27.37 -19.49
CA GLY A 459 10.03 -27.48 -18.58
C GLY A 459 9.86 -28.89 -18.01
N ASP A 460 10.35 -29.90 -18.72
CA ASP A 460 10.41 -31.27 -18.25
C ASP A 460 11.35 -31.42 -17.03
N GLU A 461 11.25 -32.56 -16.35
CA GLU A 461 12.31 -32.95 -15.42
C GLU A 461 13.62 -33.18 -16.18
N HIS A 462 14.73 -32.85 -15.53
CA HIS A 462 16.04 -32.81 -16.18
C HIS A 462 17.17 -33.35 -15.32
N ASP A 463 18.26 -33.74 -15.99
CA ASP A 463 19.53 -34.09 -15.37
C ASP A 463 20.38 -32.85 -15.00
N GLU A 464 21.61 -33.05 -14.53
CA GLU A 464 22.51 -31.95 -14.13
C GLU A 464 22.88 -30.99 -15.28
N TRP A 465 22.82 -31.44 -16.54
CA TRP A 465 23.12 -30.63 -17.72
C TRP A 465 21.91 -29.79 -18.16
N GLY A 466 20.70 -30.28 -17.87
CA GLY A 466 19.43 -29.67 -18.28
C GLY A 466 18.73 -30.43 -19.41
N HIS A 467 19.15 -31.66 -19.72
CA HIS A 467 18.46 -32.51 -20.69
C HIS A 467 17.30 -33.26 -20.04
N ILE A 468 16.26 -33.55 -20.82
CA ILE A 468 15.07 -34.28 -20.37
C ILE A 468 15.47 -35.63 -19.76
N SER A 469 14.98 -35.92 -18.56
CA SER A 469 15.23 -37.18 -17.87
C SER A 469 14.00 -37.65 -17.10
N GLU A 470 13.45 -38.79 -17.54
CA GLU A 470 12.37 -39.51 -16.86
C GLU A 470 12.89 -40.55 -15.85
N ASP A 471 14.21 -40.66 -15.67
CA ASP A 471 14.80 -41.59 -14.73
C ASP A 471 14.34 -41.30 -13.30
N SER A 472 13.86 -42.33 -12.61
CA SER A 472 13.26 -42.18 -11.28
C SER A 472 14.28 -41.79 -10.21
N ILE A 473 15.55 -42.22 -10.35
CA ILE A 473 16.61 -41.86 -9.39
C ILE A 473 16.96 -40.38 -9.56
N ASN A 474 17.13 -39.93 -10.80
CA ASN A 474 17.31 -38.51 -11.12
C ASN A 474 16.14 -37.68 -10.62
N ARG A 475 14.89 -38.08 -10.90
CA ARG A 475 13.69 -37.39 -10.44
C ARG A 475 13.69 -37.20 -8.92
N ILE A 476 13.98 -38.25 -8.15
CA ILE A 476 14.04 -38.15 -6.68
C ILE A 476 15.09 -37.11 -6.25
N GLN A 477 16.29 -37.16 -6.83
CA GLN A 477 17.39 -36.28 -6.42
C GLN A 477 17.14 -34.82 -6.84
N MET A 478 16.76 -34.58 -8.09
CA MET A 478 16.56 -33.25 -8.64
C MET A 478 15.36 -32.55 -8.00
N TYR A 479 14.27 -33.28 -7.77
CA TYR A 479 13.11 -32.74 -7.07
C TYR A 479 13.44 -32.35 -5.63
N ARG A 480 14.12 -33.24 -4.89
CA ARG A 480 14.57 -32.94 -3.52
C ARG A 480 15.52 -31.76 -3.47
N LYS A 481 16.49 -31.68 -4.40
CA LYS A 481 17.41 -30.55 -4.54
C LYS A 481 16.65 -29.21 -4.62
N ARG A 482 15.59 -29.13 -5.43
CA ARG A 482 14.78 -27.90 -5.57
C ARG A 482 13.97 -27.58 -4.32
N ILE A 483 13.29 -28.57 -3.73
CA ILE A 483 12.43 -28.37 -2.56
C ILE A 483 13.22 -28.07 -1.27
N GLU A 484 14.35 -28.75 -1.06
CA GLU A 484 15.11 -28.61 0.18
C GLU A 484 15.77 -27.22 0.32
N LYS A 485 15.80 -26.41 -0.75
CA LYS A 485 16.14 -24.97 -0.68
C LYS A 485 15.27 -24.21 0.33
N SER A 486 14.01 -24.61 0.54
CA SER A 486 13.15 -23.98 1.55
C SER A 486 13.74 -24.04 2.97
N ARG A 487 14.47 -25.11 3.31
CA ARG A 487 15.19 -25.21 4.60
C ARG A 487 16.35 -24.22 4.66
N LEU A 488 17.08 -24.08 3.56
CA LEU A 488 18.19 -23.14 3.45
C LEU A 488 17.69 -21.69 3.60
N ILE A 489 16.60 -21.35 2.93
CA ILE A 489 15.93 -20.04 3.03
C ILE A 489 15.57 -19.76 4.50
N LEU A 490 14.89 -20.68 5.18
CA LEU A 490 14.54 -20.53 6.60
C LEU A 490 15.76 -20.33 7.50
N SER A 491 16.91 -20.93 7.18
CA SER A 491 18.12 -20.79 7.98
C SER A 491 18.89 -19.48 7.75
N ARG A 492 18.80 -18.91 6.53
CA ARG A 492 19.63 -17.76 6.11
C ARG A 492 18.90 -16.43 6.08
N VAL A 493 17.60 -16.43 5.81
CA VAL A 493 16.80 -15.21 5.88
C VAL A 493 16.84 -14.70 7.33
N PRO A 494 17.08 -13.40 7.58
CA PRO A 494 17.08 -12.84 8.93
C PRO A 494 15.74 -13.01 9.67
N GLU A 495 15.73 -13.01 11.00
CA GLU A 495 14.49 -13.19 11.78
C GLU A 495 13.52 -12.03 11.57
N GLU A 496 14.04 -10.81 11.45
CA GLU A 496 13.25 -9.59 11.22
C GLU A 496 12.50 -9.61 9.88
N ASP A 497 12.96 -10.41 8.90
CA ASP A 497 12.28 -10.62 7.62
C ASP A 497 11.24 -11.73 7.65
N LYS A 498 11.20 -12.49 8.75
CA LYS A 498 10.24 -13.58 8.97
C LYS A 498 9.04 -13.09 9.75
N ALA A 499 9.27 -12.53 10.93
CA ALA A 499 8.22 -11.99 11.79
C ALA A 499 8.77 -10.97 12.78
N VAL A 500 7.98 -9.94 13.10
CA VAL A 500 8.38 -8.84 13.99
C VAL A 500 7.34 -8.66 15.10
N LEU A 501 7.81 -8.57 16.35
CA LEU A 501 6.97 -8.28 17.51
C LEU A 501 6.99 -6.77 17.80
N PHE A 502 5.81 -6.19 17.96
CA PHE A 502 5.61 -4.82 18.46
C PHE A 502 4.95 -4.85 19.84
N GLY A 503 5.36 -3.93 20.72
CA GLY A 503 4.92 -3.89 22.11
C GLY A 503 5.86 -4.62 23.07
N SER A 504 5.38 -4.84 24.30
CA SER A 504 6.11 -5.55 25.36
C SER A 504 6.24 -7.04 25.04
N GLU A 505 7.37 -7.67 25.38
CA GLU A 505 7.50 -9.14 25.34
C GLU A 505 6.69 -9.86 26.43
N ASN A 506 6.30 -9.13 27.47
CA ASN A 506 5.39 -9.60 28.52
C ASN A 506 3.98 -9.14 28.18
N TYR A 507 3.22 -10.00 27.49
CA TYR A 507 1.85 -9.77 27.05
C TYR A 507 0.93 -10.92 27.46
N ASP A 508 -0.34 -10.59 27.67
CA ASP A 508 -1.41 -11.56 27.88
C ASP A 508 -2.03 -11.96 26.54
N ASP A 509 -2.19 -11.00 25.63
CA ASP A 509 -2.82 -11.18 24.32
C ASP A 509 -1.84 -10.90 23.20
N LEU A 510 -1.93 -11.71 22.14
CA LEU A 510 -1.15 -11.53 20.93
C LEU A 510 -2.09 -11.33 19.74
N ILE A 511 -2.00 -10.16 19.12
CA ILE A 511 -2.64 -9.90 17.84
C ILE A 511 -1.65 -10.31 16.74
N ILE A 512 -2.08 -11.19 15.85
CA ILE A 512 -1.32 -11.65 14.70
C ILE A 512 -1.87 -10.95 13.47
N THR A 513 -0.99 -10.35 12.68
CA THR A 513 -1.39 -9.63 11.47
C THR A 513 -0.28 -9.63 10.42
N TRP A 514 -0.58 -9.05 9.27
CA TRP A 514 0.34 -8.92 8.14
C TRP A 514 -0.12 -7.85 7.17
N GLY A 515 0.76 -7.48 6.23
CA GLY A 515 0.44 -6.50 5.21
C GLY A 515 0.03 -5.16 5.82
N ILE A 516 -0.78 -4.38 5.10
CA ILE A 516 -1.16 -3.04 5.52
C ILE A 516 -1.91 -2.97 6.87
N CYS A 517 -2.51 -4.08 7.30
CA CYS A 517 -3.19 -4.15 8.59
C CYS A 517 -2.24 -3.87 9.77
N LYS A 518 -0.93 -4.10 9.60
CA LYS A 518 0.12 -3.75 10.58
C LYS A 518 -0.08 -2.35 11.15
N GLY A 519 -0.22 -1.34 10.29
CA GLY A 519 -0.30 0.06 10.71
C GLY A 519 -1.44 0.31 11.69
N ALA A 520 -2.64 -0.17 11.37
CA ALA A 520 -3.84 0.03 12.20
C ALA A 520 -3.74 -0.67 13.55
N VAL A 521 -3.16 -1.87 13.58
CA VAL A 521 -3.01 -2.66 14.82
C VAL A 521 -1.90 -2.09 15.72
N VAL A 522 -0.80 -1.63 15.14
CA VAL A 522 0.29 -0.99 15.89
C VAL A 522 -0.15 0.37 16.43
N ASP A 523 -0.82 1.20 15.63
CA ASP A 523 -1.37 2.50 16.10
C ASP A 523 -2.40 2.30 17.23
N ALA A 524 -3.19 1.21 17.19
CA ALA A 524 -4.19 0.90 18.22
C ALA A 524 -3.58 0.39 19.54
N LEU A 525 -2.30 0.01 19.55
CA LEU A 525 -1.67 -0.69 20.66
C LEU A 525 -1.64 0.13 21.95
N ASP A 526 -1.35 1.43 21.85
CA ASP A 526 -1.36 2.35 22.99
C ASP A 526 -2.76 2.40 23.62
N SER A 527 -3.79 2.64 22.80
CA SER A 527 -5.20 2.71 23.24
C SER A 527 -5.72 1.40 23.83
N ILE A 528 -5.26 0.26 23.32
CA ILE A 528 -5.65 -1.07 23.81
C ILE A 528 -5.00 -1.38 25.17
N ASN A 529 -3.72 -0.99 25.34
CA ASN A 529 -2.95 -1.24 26.57
C ASN A 529 -3.32 -0.30 27.73
N GLU A 530 -4.21 0.67 27.54
CA GLU A 530 -4.85 1.40 28.64
C GLU A 530 -5.79 0.49 29.46
N GLY A 531 -6.18 -0.67 28.92
CA GLY A 531 -6.97 -1.67 29.63
C GLY A 531 -6.14 -2.59 30.53
N ASP A 532 -6.81 -3.57 31.16
CA ASP A 532 -6.20 -4.44 32.16
C ASP A 532 -5.27 -5.53 31.59
N ARG A 533 -5.33 -5.79 30.27
CA ARG A 533 -4.56 -6.84 29.60
C ARG A 533 -3.45 -6.22 28.78
N LYS A 534 -2.24 -6.76 28.92
CA LYS A 534 -1.10 -6.37 28.08
C LYS A 534 -1.23 -7.04 26.72
N VAL A 535 -1.05 -6.26 25.67
CA VAL A 535 -1.19 -6.72 24.29
C VAL A 535 0.10 -6.46 23.53
N ALA A 536 0.49 -7.44 22.72
CA ALA A 536 1.54 -7.31 21.72
C ALA A 536 1.00 -7.64 20.33
N VAL A 537 1.73 -7.22 19.30
CA VAL A 537 1.39 -7.47 17.89
C VAL A 537 2.52 -8.26 17.25
N LEU A 538 2.21 -9.42 16.67
CA LEU A 538 3.11 -10.17 15.82
C LEU A 538 2.74 -9.91 14.36
N GLN A 539 3.60 -9.16 13.66
CA GLN A 539 3.53 -9.07 12.20
C GLN A 539 4.25 -10.27 11.60
N VAL A 540 3.54 -11.09 10.82
CA VAL A 540 4.16 -12.13 9.99
C VAL A 540 4.51 -11.52 8.64
N ARG A 541 5.77 -11.68 8.20
CA ARG A 541 6.30 -11.07 6.97
C ARG A 541 6.59 -12.13 5.91
N MET A 542 7.28 -13.21 6.25
CA MET A 542 7.56 -14.31 5.32
C MET A 542 6.46 -15.38 5.41
N MET A 543 5.72 -15.56 4.31
CA MET A 543 4.55 -16.46 4.23
C MET A 543 4.94 -17.85 3.72
N GLU A 544 5.92 -17.92 2.83
CA GLU A 544 6.50 -19.16 2.34
C GLU A 544 8.01 -18.96 2.10
N PRO A 545 8.89 -19.86 2.55
CA PRO A 545 8.61 -20.92 3.51
C PRO A 545 8.19 -20.37 4.87
N PHE A 546 7.14 -20.94 5.47
CA PHE A 546 6.57 -20.37 6.70
C PHE A 546 7.48 -20.55 7.96
N PRO A 547 7.82 -19.48 8.70
CA PRO A 547 8.78 -19.50 9.82
C PRO A 547 8.17 -20.01 11.13
N SER A 548 7.74 -21.27 11.13
CA SER A 548 6.90 -21.85 12.20
C SER A 548 7.55 -21.81 13.59
N GLU A 549 8.88 -21.92 13.70
CA GLU A 549 9.59 -21.90 14.98
C GLU A 549 9.48 -20.54 15.68
N ILE A 550 9.76 -19.46 14.93
CA ILE A 550 9.68 -18.08 15.44
C ILE A 550 8.24 -17.73 15.78
N VAL A 551 7.28 -18.09 14.92
CA VAL A 551 5.86 -17.80 15.19
C VAL A 551 5.38 -18.56 16.42
N ARG A 552 5.72 -19.86 16.58
CA ARG A 552 5.38 -20.64 17.79
C ARG A 552 5.97 -20.07 19.08
N LYS A 553 7.19 -19.50 19.02
CA LYS A 553 7.83 -18.85 20.17
C LYS A 553 6.94 -17.75 20.76
N PHE A 554 6.23 -17.01 19.92
CA PHE A 554 5.32 -15.95 20.37
C PHE A 554 3.91 -16.50 20.66
N THR A 555 3.33 -17.29 19.76
CA THR A 555 1.95 -17.77 19.96
C THR A 555 1.80 -18.66 21.20
N GLY A 556 2.81 -19.45 21.55
CA GLY A 556 2.79 -20.31 22.73
C GLY A 556 2.86 -19.58 24.09
N ARG A 557 3.14 -18.27 24.09
CA ARG A 557 3.19 -17.45 25.32
C ARG A 557 1.87 -16.74 25.60
N ALA A 558 1.05 -16.52 24.58
CA ALA A 558 -0.17 -15.76 24.69
C ALA A 558 -1.25 -16.57 25.42
N SER A 559 -2.00 -15.91 26.30
CA SER A 559 -3.24 -16.47 26.85
C SER A 559 -4.40 -16.37 25.85
N ARG A 560 -4.37 -15.38 24.96
CA ARG A 560 -5.37 -15.18 23.91
C ARG A 560 -4.70 -14.83 22.59
N LEU A 561 -5.07 -15.56 21.53
CA LEU A 561 -4.64 -15.29 20.16
C LEU A 561 -5.77 -14.65 19.38
N ILE A 562 -5.43 -13.63 18.59
CA ILE A 562 -6.36 -12.82 17.81
C ILE A 562 -5.74 -12.61 16.42
N SER A 563 -6.50 -12.79 15.34
CA SER A 563 -6.06 -12.40 14.00
C SER A 563 -6.75 -11.12 13.55
N VAL A 564 -6.02 -10.21 12.91
CA VAL A 564 -6.57 -9.02 12.24
C VAL A 564 -6.17 -9.04 10.76
N GLU A 565 -7.15 -9.17 9.86
CA GLU A 565 -6.89 -9.37 8.43
C GLU A 565 -7.96 -8.76 7.51
N GLY A 566 -7.52 -8.33 6.32
CA GLY A 566 -8.34 -7.79 5.23
C GLY A 566 -8.97 -8.84 4.30
N ASN A 567 -9.41 -9.99 4.85
CA ASN A 567 -10.04 -11.06 4.08
C ASN A 567 -11.12 -11.80 4.87
N TYR A 568 -11.96 -12.60 4.19
CA TYR A 568 -13.07 -13.31 4.82
C TYR A 568 -12.63 -14.54 5.64
N MET A 569 -11.65 -15.32 5.19
CA MET A 569 -11.34 -16.60 5.85
C MET A 569 -10.52 -16.41 7.14
N GLY A 570 -9.74 -15.34 7.23
CA GLY A 570 -8.62 -15.26 8.18
C GLY A 570 -7.49 -16.16 7.69
N MET A 571 -7.02 -15.93 6.46
CA MET A 571 -6.06 -16.82 5.78
C MET A 571 -4.72 -16.93 6.53
N LEU A 572 -4.21 -15.84 7.12
CA LEU A 572 -3.01 -15.93 7.97
C LEU A 572 -3.31 -16.76 9.22
N ALA A 573 -4.49 -16.58 9.83
CA ALA A 573 -4.88 -17.41 10.97
C ALA A 573 -4.87 -18.91 10.60
N GLU A 574 -5.50 -19.30 9.49
CA GLU A 574 -5.50 -20.69 9.01
C GLU A 574 -4.09 -21.22 8.73
N LEU A 575 -3.22 -20.39 8.15
CA LEU A 575 -1.81 -20.73 7.91
C LEU A 575 -1.06 -20.97 9.22
N VAL A 576 -1.22 -20.07 10.21
CA VAL A 576 -0.60 -20.19 11.52
C VAL A 576 -1.14 -21.41 12.26
N GLU A 577 -2.45 -21.63 12.27
CA GLU A 577 -3.08 -22.80 12.90
C GLU A 577 -2.51 -24.10 12.31
N GLY A 578 -2.45 -24.17 10.98
CA GLY A 578 -1.93 -25.34 10.26
C GLY A 578 -0.45 -25.61 10.49
N LYS A 579 0.41 -24.58 10.44
CA LYS A 579 1.88 -24.69 10.51
C LYS A 579 2.41 -24.70 11.95
N CYS A 580 1.77 -23.97 12.86
CA CYS A 580 2.17 -23.85 14.26
C CYS A 580 1.41 -24.80 15.19
N LYS A 581 0.32 -25.42 14.75
CA LYS A 581 -0.53 -26.32 15.57
C LYS A 581 -1.07 -25.61 16.83
N VAL A 582 -1.54 -24.38 16.64
CA VAL A 582 -2.22 -23.55 17.64
C VAL A 582 -3.64 -23.24 17.14
N ASP A 583 -4.53 -22.78 18.01
CA ASP A 583 -5.88 -22.33 17.65
C ASP A 583 -5.98 -20.80 17.76
N ILE A 584 -6.59 -20.14 16.77
CA ILE A 584 -6.80 -18.68 16.77
C ILE A 584 -8.32 -18.43 16.65
N PRO A 585 -9.03 -18.57 17.78
CA PRO A 585 -10.50 -18.50 17.77
C PRO A 585 -11.01 -17.06 17.58
N ASN A 586 -10.20 -16.06 17.90
CA ASN A 586 -10.59 -14.65 17.80
C ASN A 586 -10.14 -14.07 16.46
N ARG A 587 -11.06 -13.53 15.66
CA ARG A 587 -10.79 -12.98 14.33
C ARG A 587 -11.51 -11.66 14.13
N ILE A 588 -10.76 -10.62 13.80
CA ILE A 588 -11.26 -9.31 13.39
C ILE A 588 -10.98 -9.18 11.89
N LEU A 589 -12.04 -9.18 11.09
CA LEU A 589 -11.92 -9.35 9.64
C LEU A 589 -12.62 -8.22 8.90
N LYS A 590 -12.04 -7.80 7.77
CA LYS A 590 -12.66 -6.80 6.88
C LYS A 590 -12.50 -7.21 5.43
N PHE A 591 -13.58 -7.16 4.66
CA PHE A 591 -13.58 -7.53 3.24
C PHE A 591 -14.46 -6.60 2.38
N THR A 592 -14.74 -5.39 2.88
CA THR A 592 -15.50 -4.36 2.15
C THR A 592 -14.69 -3.68 1.04
N GLY A 593 -13.38 -3.92 0.99
CA GLY A 593 -12.45 -3.24 0.10
C GLY A 593 -11.84 -1.95 0.65
N ARG A 594 -12.26 -1.54 1.86
CA ARG A 594 -11.69 -0.40 2.60
C ARG A 594 -10.54 -0.84 3.50
N LEU A 595 -9.68 0.11 3.86
CA LEU A 595 -8.67 -0.11 4.90
C LEU A 595 -9.34 -0.34 6.25
N ILE A 596 -8.69 -1.15 7.09
CA ILE A 596 -9.00 -1.23 8.52
C ILE A 596 -8.42 0.03 9.18
N SER A 597 -9.24 0.75 9.97
CA SER A 597 -8.78 1.92 10.72
C SER A 597 -8.35 1.58 12.15
N GLU A 598 -7.57 2.45 12.78
CA GLU A 598 -7.15 2.28 14.18
C GLU A 598 -8.35 2.10 15.11
N ASP A 599 -9.36 2.95 14.97
CA ASP A 599 -10.54 2.95 15.84
C ASP A 599 -11.40 1.69 15.67
N GLU A 600 -11.48 1.13 14.45
CA GLU A 600 -12.12 -0.16 14.21
C GLU A 600 -11.43 -1.27 15.00
N VAL A 601 -10.09 -1.31 15.01
CA VAL A 601 -9.31 -2.30 15.78
C VAL A 601 -9.57 -2.13 17.27
N VAL A 602 -9.50 -0.90 17.79
CA VAL A 602 -9.76 -0.62 19.21
C VAL A 602 -11.17 -1.05 19.63
N HIS A 603 -12.19 -0.70 18.84
CA HIS A 603 -13.58 -1.06 19.15
C HIS A 603 -13.82 -2.57 19.04
N ALA A 604 -13.29 -3.22 18.01
CA ALA A 604 -13.42 -4.66 17.83
C ALA A 604 -12.71 -5.43 18.94
N TYR A 605 -11.49 -5.05 19.31
CA TYR A 605 -10.75 -5.70 20.40
C TYR A 605 -11.54 -5.70 21.72
N LYS A 606 -12.22 -4.59 22.04
CA LYS A 606 -13.07 -4.48 23.25
C LYS A 606 -14.29 -5.42 23.22
N ARG A 607 -14.81 -5.73 22.03
CA ARG A 607 -15.98 -6.61 21.80
C ARG A 607 -15.64 -8.10 21.76
N LEU A 608 -14.36 -8.48 21.62
CA LEU A 608 -13.92 -9.87 21.52
C LEU A 608 -14.29 -10.76 22.72
N LYS A 609 -14.70 -10.18 23.87
CA LYS A 609 -15.21 -10.96 25.01
C LYS A 609 -16.52 -11.68 24.67
N ASP A 610 -17.34 -11.09 23.82
CA ASP A 610 -18.72 -11.53 23.54
C ASP A 610 -18.85 -12.15 22.14
N GLU A 611 -17.97 -11.74 21.21
CA GLU A 611 -18.03 -12.11 19.79
C GLU A 611 -16.64 -12.52 19.30
N PRO A 612 -16.34 -13.82 19.14
CA PRO A 612 -15.01 -14.27 18.73
C PRO A 612 -14.68 -13.92 17.28
N ARG A 613 -15.70 -13.68 16.43
CA ARG A 613 -15.48 -13.34 15.02
C ARG A 613 -16.23 -12.05 14.69
N ILE A 614 -15.49 -10.96 14.57
CA ILE A 614 -16.02 -9.63 14.30
C ILE A 614 -15.76 -9.26 12.85
N ILE A 615 -16.82 -8.84 12.15
CA ILE A 615 -16.71 -8.29 10.79
C ILE A 615 -16.78 -6.76 10.88
N LEU A 616 -15.78 -6.10 10.32
CA LEU A 616 -15.68 -4.65 10.23
C LEU A 616 -16.38 -4.12 8.98
N ASP A 617 -17.00 -2.95 9.09
CA ASP A 617 -17.86 -2.35 8.06
C ASP A 617 -17.60 -0.85 7.80
N GLY A 618 -16.57 -0.24 8.42
CA GLY A 618 -16.29 1.18 8.26
C GLY A 618 -15.85 1.61 6.85
N GLY A 619 -16.08 2.87 6.51
CA GLY A 619 -15.69 3.50 5.23
C GLY A 619 -16.73 3.42 4.11
N GLU A 620 -18.02 3.31 4.45
CA GLU A 620 -19.16 3.29 3.52
C GLU A 620 -19.61 4.67 2.99
#